data_AF-A0A3D0IDZ2-F1
#
_entry.id   AF-A0A3D0IDZ2-F1
#
_cell.length_a   1.000
_cell.length_b   1.000
_cell.length_c   1.000
_cell.angle_alpha   90.00
_cell.angle_beta   90.00
_cell.angle_gamma   90.00
#
_symmetry.space_group_name_H-M   'P 1'
#
loop_
_entity.id
_entity.type
_entity.pdbx_description
1 polymer ?
#
loop_
_entity_poly.entity_id
_entity_poly.type
_entity_poly.pdbx_seq_one_letter_code
_entity_poly.pdbx_strand_id
1 'polypeptide(L)'
;MSAGPPDAAQPAVDLSRAQIAAHVRKVLEPGTGRDPVVSLAQWGGREIVIKDFAPRGFWVRNLIGRWMIAREARAYRALAGHPAVPRFYGCVDALALALEYRPGRRMSRRLYRALPTGFLGELEQAIREMHARGVAHLDLRHRTNVMADANGHPILIDFGSAVCVRPGGLAARILLPLLAYFDLRALRKWQLRMGA
;
A
#
# COMPACT_ATOMS: atom_id res chain seq x y z
N MET A 1 29.16 -9.80 15.40
CA MET A 1 28.38 -8.55 15.37
C MET A 1 28.80 -7.81 14.12
N SER A 2 28.00 -7.84 13.05
CA SER A 2 28.30 -7.12 11.82
C SER A 2 27.17 -6.12 11.60
N ALA A 3 27.48 -4.84 11.83
CA ALA A 3 26.62 -3.76 11.40
C ALA A 3 26.55 -3.81 9.86
N GLY A 4 25.34 -4.03 9.32
CA GLY A 4 25.09 -3.93 7.89
C GLY A 4 25.35 -2.49 7.40
N PRO A 5 25.68 -2.30 6.11
CA PRO A 5 26.09 -1.01 5.60
C PRO A 5 24.97 0.03 5.72
N PRO A 6 25.33 1.33 5.83
CA PRO A 6 24.37 2.42 6.00
C PRO A 6 23.57 2.63 4.71
N ASP A 7 22.24 2.74 4.88
CA ASP A 7 21.32 3.53 4.06
C ASP A 7 21.62 3.58 2.56
N ALA A 8 21.35 2.48 1.84
CA ALA A 8 21.23 2.53 0.39
C ALA A 8 20.02 3.41 0.06
N ALA A 9 20.28 4.66 -0.33
CA ALA A 9 19.27 5.59 -0.84
C ALA A 9 18.30 4.82 -1.74
N GLN A 10 17.02 4.79 -1.35
CA GLN A 10 16.00 4.06 -2.07
C GLN A 10 16.06 4.48 -3.54
N PRO A 11 16.31 3.57 -4.51
CA PRO A 11 16.42 3.97 -5.89
C PRO A 11 15.08 4.52 -6.32
N ALA A 12 15.06 5.83 -6.59
CA ALA A 12 13.89 6.48 -7.13
C ALA A 12 13.62 5.91 -8.53
N VAL A 13 12.35 5.77 -8.88
CA VAL A 13 11.96 5.41 -10.24
C VAL A 13 12.38 6.55 -11.19
N ASP A 14 13.19 6.24 -12.20
CA ASP A 14 13.58 7.19 -13.25
C ASP A 14 12.74 7.02 -14.54
N LEU A 15 11.77 6.11 -14.50
CA LEU A 15 10.85 5.82 -15.60
C LEU A 15 10.08 7.09 -16.00
N SER A 16 10.07 7.43 -17.29
CA SER A 16 9.19 8.48 -17.81
C SER A 16 7.81 7.94 -18.15
N ARG A 17 6.81 8.83 -18.20
CA ARG A 17 5.44 8.52 -18.62
C ARG A 17 5.37 7.75 -19.95
N ALA A 18 6.15 8.18 -20.93
CA ALA A 18 6.16 7.56 -22.27
C ALA A 18 6.68 6.11 -22.24
N GLN A 19 7.55 5.79 -21.28
CA GLN A 19 8.14 4.47 -21.15
C GLN A 19 7.23 3.46 -20.44
N ILE A 20 6.17 3.90 -19.73
CA ILE A 20 5.30 2.98 -18.97
C ILE A 20 4.79 1.85 -19.85
N ALA A 21 4.17 2.16 -21.00
CA ALA A 21 3.53 1.18 -21.86
C ALA A 21 4.52 0.10 -22.36
N ALA A 22 5.76 0.48 -22.67
CA ALA A 22 6.81 -0.43 -23.11
C ALA A 22 7.29 -1.39 -22.01
N HIS A 23 7.16 -1.00 -20.73
CA HIS A 23 7.62 -1.80 -19.59
C HIS A 23 6.51 -2.61 -18.93
N VAL A 24 5.23 -2.31 -19.23
CA VAL A 24 4.08 -3.08 -18.71
C VAL A 24 4.10 -4.50 -19.28
N ARG A 25 4.09 -5.48 -18.40
CA ARG A 25 3.98 -6.91 -18.71
C ARG A 25 2.55 -7.39 -18.64
N LYS A 26 1.78 -6.89 -17.66
CA LYS A 26 0.42 -7.34 -17.40
C LYS A 26 -0.39 -6.25 -16.71
N VAL A 27 -1.66 -6.11 -17.09
CA VAL A 27 -2.62 -5.33 -16.32
C VAL A 27 -3.16 -6.20 -15.19
N LEU A 28 -2.93 -5.80 -13.95
CA LEU A 28 -3.45 -6.48 -12.76
C LEU A 28 -4.90 -6.06 -12.50
N GLU A 29 -5.18 -4.77 -12.62
CA GLU A 29 -6.52 -4.20 -12.49
C GLU A 29 -6.73 -3.16 -13.60
N PRO A 30 -7.73 -3.34 -14.47
CA PRO A 30 -8.01 -2.34 -15.50
C PRO A 30 -8.55 -1.04 -14.90
N GLY A 31 -9.03 -1.08 -13.65
CA GLY A 31 -9.68 -0.01 -12.90
C GLY A 31 -10.96 0.51 -13.55
N THR A 32 -11.94 0.89 -12.73
CA THR A 32 -13.25 1.35 -13.21
C THR A 32 -13.61 2.68 -12.56
N GLY A 33 -14.32 3.56 -13.29
CA GLY A 33 -14.77 4.85 -12.77
C GLY A 33 -13.63 5.74 -12.24
N ARG A 34 -13.44 5.75 -10.92
CA ARG A 34 -12.46 6.57 -10.20
C ARG A 34 -11.20 5.80 -9.79
N ASP A 35 -11.09 4.52 -10.11
CA ASP A 35 -9.94 3.71 -9.69
C ASP A 35 -8.78 3.82 -10.69
N PRO A 36 -7.51 3.78 -10.26
CA PRO A 36 -6.38 3.78 -11.19
C PRO A 36 -6.33 2.47 -11.99
N VAL A 37 -5.68 2.51 -13.15
CA VAL A 37 -5.19 1.27 -13.78
C VAL A 37 -4.00 0.78 -12.96
N VAL A 38 -3.98 -0.49 -12.59
CA VAL A 38 -2.87 -1.11 -11.85
C VAL A 38 -2.19 -2.12 -12.76
N SER A 39 -0.92 -1.91 -13.05
CA SER A 39 -0.15 -2.73 -13.98
C SER A 39 1.13 -3.25 -13.34
N LEU A 40 1.46 -4.50 -13.66
CA LEU A 40 2.78 -5.08 -13.40
C LEU A 40 3.70 -4.68 -14.55
N ALA A 41 4.83 -4.05 -14.22
CA ALA A 41 5.85 -3.64 -15.16
C ALA A 41 7.22 -4.17 -14.73
N GLN A 42 8.14 -4.28 -15.70
CA GLN A 42 9.53 -4.65 -15.44
C GLN A 42 10.41 -3.44 -15.73
N TRP A 43 11.19 -2.96 -14.75
CA TRP A 43 12.08 -1.81 -14.91
C TRP A 43 13.37 -2.07 -14.16
N GLY A 44 14.54 -1.77 -14.73
CA GLY A 44 15.83 -1.98 -14.05
C GLY A 44 16.04 -3.42 -13.51
N GLY A 45 15.60 -4.43 -14.26
CA GLY A 45 15.72 -5.85 -13.90
C GLY A 45 14.78 -6.34 -12.78
N ARG A 46 13.89 -5.50 -12.25
CA ARG A 46 12.95 -5.86 -11.18
C ARG A 46 11.49 -5.70 -11.61
N GLU A 47 10.60 -6.39 -10.91
CA GLU A 47 9.16 -6.22 -11.06
C GLU A 47 8.65 -5.06 -10.18
N ILE A 48 7.86 -4.18 -10.79
CA ILE A 48 7.24 -3.04 -10.13
C ILE A 48 5.74 -3.01 -10.42
N VAL A 49 4.97 -2.43 -9.50
CA VAL A 49 3.56 -2.12 -9.70
C VAL A 49 3.44 -0.64 -10.01
N ILE A 50 2.78 -0.32 -11.12
CA ILE A 50 2.45 1.04 -11.52
C ILE A 50 0.96 1.26 -11.32
N LYS A 51 0.59 2.26 -10.52
CA LYS A 51 -0.78 2.75 -10.42
C LYS A 51 -0.90 4.01 -11.26
N ASP A 52 -1.82 4.02 -12.22
CA ASP A 52 -1.94 5.06 -13.24
C ASP A 52 -3.35 5.61 -13.42
N PHE A 53 -3.52 6.92 -13.22
CA PHE A 53 -4.77 7.65 -13.48
C PHE A 53 -4.83 8.33 -14.85
N ALA A 54 -3.75 8.34 -15.63
CA ALA A 54 -3.72 9.02 -16.94
C ALA A 54 -4.78 8.51 -17.94
N PRO A 55 -5.12 7.20 -17.97
CA PRO A 55 -6.18 6.68 -18.85
C PRO A 55 -7.60 7.13 -18.47
N ARG A 56 -7.79 7.84 -17.36
CA ARG A 56 -9.12 8.30 -16.90
C ARG A 56 -9.54 9.59 -17.60
N GLY A 57 -10.86 9.77 -17.67
CA GLY A 57 -11.46 10.98 -18.23
C GLY A 57 -10.92 12.26 -17.57
N PHE A 58 -10.87 13.34 -18.34
CA PHE A 58 -10.19 14.60 -18.00
C PHE A 58 -10.49 15.09 -16.57
N TRP A 59 -11.75 15.07 -16.15
CA TRP A 59 -12.17 15.53 -14.81
C TRP A 59 -11.65 14.65 -13.68
N VAL A 60 -11.78 13.32 -13.82
CA VAL A 60 -11.28 12.35 -12.83
C VAL A 60 -9.77 12.47 -12.69
N ARG A 61 -9.07 12.53 -13.83
CA ARG A 61 -7.62 12.66 -13.87
C ARG A 61 -7.11 13.92 -13.18
N ASN A 62 -7.64 15.08 -13.56
CA ASN A 62 -7.10 16.37 -13.12
C ASN A 62 -7.50 16.76 -11.69
N LEU A 63 -8.70 16.38 -11.23
CA LEU A 63 -9.18 16.77 -9.91
C LEU A 63 -8.89 15.69 -8.86
N ILE A 64 -9.24 14.45 -9.15
CA ILE A 64 -9.18 13.34 -8.18
C ILE A 64 -7.85 12.61 -8.27
N GLY A 65 -7.39 12.28 -9.48
CA GLY A 65 -6.20 11.46 -9.72
C GLY A 65 -4.93 12.05 -9.11
N ARG A 66 -4.67 13.34 -9.35
CA ARG A 66 -3.51 14.05 -8.76
C ARG A 66 -3.52 14.02 -7.23
N TRP A 67 -4.68 14.27 -6.64
CA TRP A 67 -4.85 14.27 -5.20
C TRP A 67 -4.69 12.86 -4.61
N MET A 68 -5.26 11.83 -5.26
CA MET A 68 -5.11 10.44 -4.83
C MET A 68 -3.66 9.97 -4.89
N ILE A 69 -2.94 10.25 -5.97
CA ILE A 69 -1.51 9.91 -6.09
C ILE A 69 -0.69 10.65 -5.03
N ALA A 70 -0.91 11.94 -4.82
CA ALA A 70 -0.19 12.71 -3.80
C ALA A 70 -0.46 12.18 -2.38
N ARG A 71 -1.71 11.80 -2.09
CA ARG A 71 -2.13 11.22 -0.81
C ARG A 71 -1.47 9.86 -0.58
N GLU A 72 -1.57 8.96 -1.54
CA GLU A 72 -1.01 7.61 -1.45
C GLU A 72 0.53 7.66 -1.37
N ALA A 73 1.18 8.50 -2.18
CA ALA A 73 2.62 8.72 -2.11
C ALA A 73 3.07 9.26 -0.75
N ARG A 74 2.27 10.10 -0.07
CA ARG A 74 2.59 10.57 1.28
C ARG A 74 2.59 9.42 2.29
N ALA A 75 1.60 8.55 2.22
CA ALA A 75 1.50 7.39 3.11
C ALA A 75 2.69 6.45 2.91
N TYR A 76 3.00 6.12 1.65
CA TYR A 76 4.15 5.29 1.33
C TYR A 76 5.49 5.87 1.77
N ARG A 77 5.70 7.18 1.63
CA ARG A 77 6.91 7.86 2.15
C ARG A 77 7.01 7.76 3.67
N ALA A 78 5.90 7.96 4.38
CA ALA A 78 5.88 7.83 5.84
C ALA A 78 6.10 6.38 6.32
N LEU A 79 5.74 5.41 5.49
CA LEU A 79 5.89 3.97 5.74
C LEU A 79 7.18 3.37 5.15
N ALA A 80 8.14 4.20 4.74
CA ALA A 80 9.42 3.73 4.21
C ALA A 80 10.11 2.75 5.19
N GLY A 81 10.47 1.56 4.71
CA GLY A 81 11.09 0.51 5.52
C GLY A 81 10.14 -0.26 6.43
N HIS A 82 8.82 -0.09 6.29
CA HIS A 82 7.86 -0.92 7.00
C HIS A 82 7.79 -2.33 6.38
N PRO A 83 7.95 -3.43 7.15
CA PRO A 83 8.12 -4.79 6.61
C PRO A 83 6.89 -5.31 5.85
N ALA A 84 5.69 -4.95 6.30
CA ALA A 84 4.44 -5.33 5.66
C ALA A 84 3.98 -4.39 4.53
N VAL A 85 4.76 -3.38 4.13
CA VAL A 85 4.34 -2.39 3.11
C VAL A 85 5.29 -2.46 1.92
N PRO A 86 4.79 -2.53 0.68
CA PRO A 86 5.66 -2.50 -0.50
C PRO A 86 6.56 -1.27 -0.51
N ARG A 87 7.82 -1.44 -0.92
CA ARG A 87 8.73 -0.31 -1.08
C ARG A 87 8.18 0.68 -2.11
N PHE A 88 8.30 1.96 -1.78
CA PHE A 88 7.92 3.05 -2.67
C PHE A 88 9.11 3.48 -3.51
N TYR A 89 8.98 3.36 -4.84
CA TYR A 89 10.02 3.83 -5.75
C TYR A 89 9.81 5.28 -6.17
N GLY A 90 8.63 5.85 -5.99
CA GLY A 90 8.38 7.26 -6.29
C GLY A 90 7.16 7.47 -7.16
N CYS A 91 6.94 8.73 -7.51
CA CYS A 91 5.95 9.11 -8.51
C CYS A 91 6.63 9.10 -9.89
N VAL A 92 6.02 8.43 -10.86
CA VAL A 92 6.43 8.54 -12.27
C VAL A 92 6.12 9.96 -12.78
N ASP A 93 4.95 10.49 -12.36
CA ASP A 93 4.56 11.89 -12.49
C ASP A 93 3.41 12.22 -11.52
N ALA A 94 2.67 13.32 -11.74
CA ALA A 94 1.54 13.71 -10.89
C ALA A 94 0.32 12.75 -10.92
N LEU A 95 0.27 11.79 -11.84
CA LEU A 95 -0.85 10.90 -12.11
C LEU A 95 -0.49 9.42 -12.01
N ALA A 96 0.79 9.09 -11.83
CA ALA A 96 1.24 7.72 -11.66
C ALA A 96 2.32 7.57 -10.59
N LEU A 97 2.26 6.45 -9.87
CA LEU A 97 3.26 6.07 -8.88
C LEU A 97 3.75 4.64 -9.09
N ALA A 98 4.97 4.37 -8.64
CA ALA A 98 5.66 3.09 -8.75
C ALA A 98 5.97 2.49 -7.38
N LEU A 99 5.66 1.21 -7.24
CA LEU A 99 5.81 0.41 -6.02
C LEU A 99 6.55 -0.89 -6.30
N GLU A 100 7.12 -1.47 -5.27
CA GLU A 100 7.57 -2.85 -5.28
C GLU A 100 6.42 -3.80 -5.60
N TYR A 101 6.68 -4.75 -6.50
CA TYR A 101 5.81 -5.90 -6.63
C TYR A 101 6.12 -6.89 -5.51
N ARG A 102 5.12 -7.12 -4.63
CA ARG A 102 5.18 -8.14 -3.59
C ARG A 102 4.38 -9.37 -4.06
N PRO A 103 5.03 -10.51 -4.33
CA PRO A 103 4.30 -11.73 -4.68
C PRO A 103 3.48 -12.19 -3.48
N GLY A 104 2.21 -12.49 -3.71
CA GLY A 104 1.32 -12.91 -2.64
C GLY A 104 -0.11 -13.09 -3.12
N ARG A 105 -0.96 -13.54 -2.20
CA ARG A 105 -2.36 -13.83 -2.46
C ARG A 105 -3.23 -12.88 -1.65
N ARG A 106 -4.23 -12.27 -2.29
CA ARG A 106 -5.24 -11.44 -1.61
C ARG A 106 -6.01 -12.24 -0.58
N MET A 107 -6.35 -11.58 0.52
CA MET A 107 -7.06 -12.22 1.61
C MET A 107 -8.43 -12.73 1.16
N SER A 108 -8.66 -14.01 1.42
CA SER A 108 -9.93 -14.72 1.19
C SER A 108 -10.19 -15.66 2.35
N ARG A 109 -11.45 -16.10 2.53
CA ARG A 109 -11.78 -17.07 3.60
C ARG A 109 -10.96 -18.36 3.49
N ARG A 110 -10.73 -18.84 2.26
CA ARG A 110 -9.93 -20.04 2.01
C ARG A 110 -8.46 -19.82 2.37
N LEU A 111 -7.88 -18.68 1.99
CA LEU A 111 -6.50 -18.34 2.32
C LEU A 111 -6.34 -18.21 3.84
N TYR A 112 -7.24 -17.51 4.50
CA TYR A 112 -7.20 -17.31 5.95
C TYR A 112 -7.15 -18.61 6.74
N ARG A 113 -7.95 -19.61 6.38
CA ARG A 113 -7.95 -20.93 7.04
C ARG A 113 -6.66 -21.72 6.82
N ALA A 114 -5.89 -21.39 5.78
CA ALA A 114 -4.62 -22.03 5.46
C ALA A 114 -3.41 -21.24 6.01
N LEU A 115 -3.61 -20.05 6.57
CA LEU A 115 -2.54 -19.24 7.12
C LEU A 115 -2.16 -19.69 8.53
N PRO A 116 -0.91 -19.41 8.95
CA PRO A 116 -0.47 -19.67 10.32
C PRO A 116 -1.36 -18.96 11.35
N THR A 117 -1.54 -19.57 12.51
CA THR A 117 -2.32 -18.99 13.63
C THR A 117 -1.78 -17.62 14.06
N GLY A 118 -0.48 -17.37 13.90
CA GLY A 118 0.18 -16.10 14.20
C GLY A 118 -0.11 -14.95 13.22
N PHE A 119 -0.68 -15.23 12.04
CA PHE A 119 -0.88 -14.22 10.97
C PHE A 119 -1.60 -12.96 11.45
N LEU A 120 -2.66 -13.13 12.26
CA LEU A 120 -3.44 -11.99 12.76
C LEU A 120 -2.67 -11.15 13.75
N GLY A 121 -1.82 -11.77 14.58
CA GLY A 121 -0.94 -11.06 15.50
C GLY A 121 0.10 -10.24 14.75
N GLU A 122 0.72 -10.84 13.73
CA GLU A 122 1.65 -10.13 12.83
C GLU A 122 0.98 -8.97 12.10
N LEU A 123 -0.24 -9.17 11.59
CA LEU A 123 -1.01 -8.13 10.90
C LEU A 123 -1.40 -7.00 11.85
N GLU A 124 -1.84 -7.31 13.07
CA GLU A 124 -2.14 -6.30 14.09
C GLU A 124 -0.89 -5.49 14.46
N GLN A 125 0.25 -6.16 14.63
CA GLN A 125 1.52 -5.50 14.92
C GLN A 125 1.95 -4.58 13.77
N ALA A 126 1.86 -5.04 12.52
CA ALA A 126 2.10 -4.23 11.34
C ALA A 126 1.18 -2.98 11.29
N ILE A 127 -0.09 -3.13 11.62
CA ILE A 127 -1.03 -1.99 11.67
C ILE A 127 -0.64 -1.00 12.77
N ARG A 128 -0.20 -1.48 13.94
CA ARG A 128 0.24 -0.62 15.05
C ARG A 128 1.53 0.13 14.71
N GLU A 129 2.47 -0.50 14.03
CA GLU A 129 3.70 0.14 13.54
C GLU A 129 3.39 1.21 12.47
N MET A 130 2.44 0.93 11.58
CA MET A 130 1.90 1.91 10.64
C MET A 130 1.30 3.12 11.37
N HIS A 131 0.49 2.89 12.42
CA HIS A 131 -0.05 3.98 13.26
C HIS A 131 1.06 4.74 13.97
N ALA A 132 2.08 4.08 14.53
CA ALA A 132 3.20 4.74 15.20
C ALA A 132 3.96 5.72 14.27
N ARG A 133 3.96 5.44 12.97
CA ARG A 133 4.52 6.31 11.92
C ARG A 133 3.58 7.44 11.48
N GLY A 134 2.43 7.60 12.14
CA GLY A 134 1.46 8.66 11.88
C GLY A 134 0.53 8.38 10.69
N VAL A 135 0.40 7.12 10.27
CA VAL A 135 -0.44 6.74 9.13
C VAL A 135 -1.59 5.86 9.59
N ALA A 136 -2.83 6.23 9.27
CA ALA A 136 -4.00 5.38 9.40
C ALA A 136 -4.52 4.99 8.01
N HIS A 137 -4.87 3.72 7.80
CA HIS A 137 -5.20 3.19 6.48
C HIS A 137 -6.66 3.49 6.10
N LEU A 138 -7.59 3.36 7.06
CA LEU A 138 -9.02 3.68 6.96
C LEU A 138 -9.85 2.83 5.97
N ASP A 139 -9.25 1.82 5.37
CA ASP A 139 -9.95 0.93 4.43
C ASP A 139 -9.65 -0.56 4.65
N LEU A 140 -9.09 -0.92 5.81
CA LEU A 140 -8.80 -2.30 6.20
C LEU A 140 -10.06 -3.16 6.41
N ARG A 141 -11.26 -2.61 6.23
CA ARG A 141 -12.47 -3.42 6.14
C ARG A 141 -12.50 -4.24 4.85
N HIS A 142 -11.88 -3.76 3.77
CA HIS A 142 -11.81 -4.43 2.49
C HIS A 142 -10.65 -5.42 2.50
N ARG A 143 -10.97 -6.71 2.56
CA ARG A 143 -9.97 -7.77 2.65
C ARG A 143 -8.99 -7.88 1.51
N THR A 144 -9.37 -7.37 0.36
CA THR A 144 -8.49 -7.28 -0.80
C THR A 144 -7.28 -6.38 -0.57
N ASN A 145 -7.33 -5.49 0.42
CA ASN A 145 -6.23 -4.57 0.78
C ASN A 145 -5.18 -5.23 1.68
N VAL A 146 -5.40 -6.48 2.08
CA VAL A 146 -4.42 -7.31 2.77
C VAL A 146 -4.10 -8.53 1.92
N MET A 147 -2.82 -8.80 1.76
CA MET A 147 -2.30 -9.99 1.13
C MET A 147 -1.48 -10.80 2.14
N ALA A 148 -1.21 -12.06 1.80
CA ALA A 148 -0.17 -12.86 2.45
C ALA A 148 0.87 -13.27 1.40
N ASP A 149 2.15 -13.17 1.75
CA ASP A 149 3.23 -13.68 0.91
C ASP A 149 3.34 -15.22 0.99
N ALA A 150 4.32 -15.79 0.30
CA ALA A 150 4.54 -17.24 0.26
C ALA A 150 4.88 -17.85 1.63
N ASN A 151 5.46 -17.06 2.53
CA ASN A 151 5.83 -17.47 3.89
C ASN A 151 4.69 -17.24 4.88
N GLY A 152 3.59 -16.64 4.44
CA GLY A 152 2.44 -16.33 5.28
C GLY A 152 2.59 -15.03 6.05
N HIS A 153 3.49 -14.11 5.66
CA HIS A 153 3.56 -12.79 6.29
C HIS A 153 2.55 -11.82 5.66
N PRO A 154 1.98 -10.89 6.46
CA PRO A 154 1.02 -9.91 5.97
C PRO A 154 1.68 -8.88 5.04
N ILE A 155 0.94 -8.48 4.01
CA ILE A 155 1.27 -7.34 3.16
C ILE A 155 0.05 -6.41 3.10
N LEU A 156 0.24 -5.16 3.49
CA LEU A 156 -0.74 -4.08 3.39
C LEU A 156 -0.56 -3.37 2.04
N ILE A 157 -1.65 -3.25 1.29
CA ILE A 157 -1.66 -2.56 0.00
C ILE A 157 -2.82 -1.56 -0.06
N ASP A 158 -2.73 -0.67 -1.04
CA ASP A 158 -3.75 0.33 -1.33
C ASP A 158 -3.99 1.37 -0.22
N PHE A 159 -3.03 2.28 -0.11
CA PHE A 159 -3.11 3.43 0.77
C PHE A 159 -3.89 4.59 0.14
N GLY A 160 -4.72 4.28 -0.85
CA GLY A 160 -5.53 5.24 -1.58
C GLY A 160 -6.38 6.09 -0.64
N SER A 161 -6.86 5.55 0.48
CA SER A 161 -7.70 6.23 1.50
C SER A 161 -6.96 6.69 2.77
N ALA A 162 -5.65 6.47 2.84
CA ALA A 162 -4.89 6.67 4.06
C ALA A 162 -4.83 8.15 4.48
N VAL A 163 -4.80 8.37 5.79
CA VAL A 163 -4.59 9.68 6.41
C VAL A 163 -3.23 9.69 7.09
N CYS A 164 -2.45 10.73 6.79
CA CYS A 164 -1.13 10.95 7.37
C CYS A 164 -1.17 12.16 8.29
N VAL A 165 -0.69 11.99 9.50
CA VAL A 165 -0.46 13.06 10.48
C VAL A 165 1.01 13.05 10.89
N ARG A 166 1.58 14.23 11.16
CA ARG A 166 2.98 14.32 11.60
C ARG A 166 3.11 13.67 12.99
N PRO A 167 3.93 12.63 13.18
CA PRO A 167 4.16 12.03 14.48
C PRO A 167 4.62 13.06 15.51
N GLY A 168 4.13 12.95 16.75
CA GLY A 168 4.45 13.88 17.85
C GLY A 168 3.70 15.22 17.82
N GLY A 169 2.97 15.54 16.75
CA GLY A 169 2.13 16.75 16.69
C GLY A 169 0.82 16.62 17.48
N LEU A 170 0.20 17.76 17.81
CA LEU A 170 -1.10 17.80 18.51
C LEU A 170 -2.19 17.05 17.73
N ALA A 171 -2.25 17.24 16.41
CA ALA A 171 -3.18 16.53 15.54
C ALA A 171 -2.97 15.00 15.61
N ALA A 172 -1.73 14.52 15.68
CA ALA A 172 -1.47 13.09 15.85
C ALA A 172 -1.92 12.59 17.22
N ARG A 173 -1.73 13.36 18.30
CA ARG A 173 -2.19 12.98 19.64
C ARG A 173 -3.70 12.84 19.76
N ILE A 174 -4.46 13.65 19.01
CA ILE A 174 -5.93 13.67 19.08
C ILE A 174 -6.56 12.75 18.03
N LEU A 175 -6.17 12.90 16.76
CA LEU A 175 -6.84 12.21 15.65
C LEU A 175 -6.39 10.77 15.50
N LEU A 176 -5.09 10.50 15.66
CA LEU A 176 -4.52 9.19 15.35
C LEU A 176 -5.08 8.06 16.21
N PRO A 177 -5.32 8.21 17.53
CA PRO A 177 -5.95 7.15 18.33
C PRO A 177 -7.36 6.79 17.82
N LEU A 178 -8.14 7.79 17.40
CA LEU A 178 -9.47 7.58 16.85
C LEU A 178 -9.41 6.86 15.49
N LEU A 179 -8.52 7.30 14.59
CA LEU A 179 -8.32 6.68 13.29
C LEU A 179 -7.77 5.24 13.42
N ALA A 180 -6.82 5.02 14.33
CA ALA A 180 -6.27 3.72 14.66
C ALA A 180 -7.33 2.76 15.22
N TYR A 181 -8.25 3.27 16.04
CA TYR A 181 -9.38 2.49 16.53
C TYR A 181 -10.25 1.96 15.38
N PHE A 182 -10.51 2.76 14.33
CA PHE A 182 -11.28 2.29 13.18
C PHE A 182 -10.58 1.17 12.40
N ASP A 183 -9.27 1.28 12.19
CA ASP A 183 -8.46 0.24 11.54
C ASP A 183 -8.46 -1.07 12.35
N LEU A 184 -8.18 -1.00 13.65
CA LEU A 184 -8.17 -2.18 14.52
C LEU A 184 -9.57 -2.81 14.69
N ARG A 185 -10.62 -1.98 14.71
CA ARG A 185 -12.00 -2.48 14.72
C ARG A 185 -12.35 -3.21 13.42
N ALA A 186 -11.84 -2.75 12.28
CA ALA A 186 -12.03 -3.45 11.00
C ALA A 186 -11.37 -4.84 11.04
N LEU A 187 -10.15 -4.93 11.58
CA LEU A 187 -9.45 -6.21 11.77
C LEU A 187 -10.22 -7.16 12.69
N ARG A 188 -10.70 -6.68 13.86
CA ARG A 188 -11.52 -7.50 14.77
C ARG A 188 -12.78 -8.05 14.11
N LYS A 189 -13.43 -7.26 13.24
CA LYS A 189 -14.59 -7.74 12.47
C LYS A 189 -14.23 -8.86 11.49
N TRP A 190 -13.01 -8.89 10.96
CA TRP A 190 -12.57 -10.02 10.14
C TRP A 190 -12.39 -11.29 10.96
N GLN A 191 -11.78 -11.19 12.14
CA GLN A 191 -11.55 -12.32 13.03
C GLN A 191 -12.87 -13.05 13.31
N LEU A 192 -13.92 -12.30 13.67
CA LEU A 192 -15.26 -12.85 13.92
C LEU A 192 -15.90 -13.50 12.67
N ARG A 193 -15.66 -12.94 11.48
CA ARG A 193 -16.30 -13.39 10.22
C ARG A 193 -15.56 -14.50 9.50
N MET A 194 -14.30 -14.76 9.86
CA MET A 194 -13.46 -15.78 9.24
C MET A 194 -13.15 -16.94 10.18
N GLY A 195 -13.33 -16.73 11.49
CA GLY A 195 -13.42 -17.81 12.48
C GLY A 195 -14.79 -18.50 12.53
N ALA A 196 -15.85 -17.85 12.04
CA ALA A 196 -17.15 -18.47 11.75
C ALA A 196 -17.16 -19.12 10.35
#